data_AF-A0AA39VEZ1-F1
#
_entry.id   AF-A0AA39VEZ1-F1
#
_cell.length_a   1.000
_cell.length_b   1.000
_cell.length_c   1.000
_cell.angle_alpha   90.00
_cell.angle_beta   90.00
_cell.angle_gamma   90.00
#
_symmetry.space_group_name_H-M   'P 1'
#
loop_
_entity.id
_entity.type
_entity.pdbx_description
1 polymer ?
#
loop_
_entity_poly.entity_id
_entity_poly.type
_entity_poly.pdbx_seq_one_letter_code
_entity_poly.pdbx_strand_id
1 'polypeptide(L)'
;MASHEMEIEITPPNASKSKSATGNQEDGDNNVDENDDVSPVEQVRLTVSNHDDPTLPVYTFRMWFLGLFSCVVLSFLNTFFAYRTEPLVISMISVQVATLPVGRFMAKVLTETKFRIPGFGEREFSLNPGPFNMKEHVLISIFANAGAGFGSGAAYAISIVDIIKAFYHRKISFLASWILVITTQVLGYGWAGILRKFVVDPAEMWWPSSLVQVSLFRAMHEKDNTRMSRGKFFLIALISSFSWYVFPGYLFPTLSTISWVCWAFPNSVTAQQIGSGMHGLGLGSFGLDWSVIASYLGSPLITPFFAIVNVFVGYFLLMYVLMPISYWGYNVYDAKTFPIFSSHLFNSQGQIYNVSGIVNDKFELDIPTYEQQGRIYLSMFFSVSYGIGFAAIISTLTHVALFNGR
;
A
#
# COMPACT_ATOMS: atom_id res chain seq x y z
N MET A 1 -3.73 -10.16 28.95
CA MET A 1 -4.75 -11.08 29.52
C MET A 1 -5.01 -12.12 28.44
N ALA A 2 -4.57 -13.35 28.68
CA ALA A 2 -4.53 -14.43 27.70
C ALA A 2 -5.92 -14.71 27.14
N SER A 3 -6.05 -14.78 25.82
CA SER A 3 -7.26 -15.27 25.15
C SER A 3 -6.87 -16.49 24.33
N HIS A 4 -7.48 -17.62 24.73
CA HIS A 4 -7.48 -18.89 24.02
C HIS A 4 -8.03 -18.68 22.61
N GLU A 5 -7.24 -19.03 21.59
CA GLU A 5 -7.72 -19.21 20.22
C GLU A 5 -8.46 -20.55 20.11
N MET A 6 -9.59 -20.50 19.41
CA MET A 6 -10.42 -21.65 19.08
C MET A 6 -9.99 -22.13 17.69
N GLU A 7 -9.25 -23.23 17.64
CA GLU A 7 -8.85 -23.88 16.38
C GLU A 7 -10.09 -24.37 15.63
N ILE A 8 -10.23 -23.92 14.37
CA ILE A 8 -11.10 -24.58 13.38
C ILE A 8 -10.19 -25.50 12.57
N GLU A 9 -10.27 -26.78 12.86
CA GLU A 9 -9.50 -27.85 12.20
C GLU A 9 -9.96 -28.00 10.74
N ILE A 10 -9.18 -27.47 9.79
CA ILE A 10 -9.37 -27.73 8.36
C ILE A 10 -8.44 -28.89 7.97
N THR A 11 -9.01 -30.08 7.83
CA THR A 11 -8.29 -31.29 7.42
C THR A 11 -7.88 -31.20 5.94
N PRO A 12 -6.57 -31.30 5.59
CA PRO A 12 -6.15 -31.36 4.19
C PRO A 12 -6.39 -32.76 3.57
N PRO A 13 -6.61 -32.86 2.25
CA PRO A 13 -6.87 -34.14 1.60
C PRO A 13 -5.59 -35.01 1.52
N ASN A 14 -5.74 -36.25 1.98
CA ASN A 14 -4.79 -37.37 1.99
C ASN A 14 -3.71 -37.35 0.89
N ALA A 15 -2.45 -37.15 1.28
CA ALA A 15 -1.30 -37.60 0.52
C ALA A 15 -1.15 -39.11 0.69
N SER A 16 -1.30 -39.85 -0.42
CA SER A 16 -1.13 -41.31 -0.46
C SER A 16 0.30 -41.71 -0.11
N LYS A 17 0.49 -42.40 1.02
CA LYS A 17 1.74 -43.09 1.37
C LYS A 17 1.87 -44.36 0.54
N SER A 18 2.79 -44.37 -0.42
CA SER A 18 3.31 -45.59 -1.05
C SER A 18 4.47 -46.11 -0.18
N LYS A 19 4.28 -47.27 0.47
CA LYS A 19 5.34 -47.99 1.18
C LYS A 19 6.05 -48.91 0.19
N SER A 20 7.37 -48.76 0.04
CA SER A 20 8.25 -49.87 -0.36
C SER A 20 9.35 -50.03 0.68
N ALA A 21 9.35 -51.17 1.36
CA ALA A 21 10.38 -51.58 2.30
C ALA A 21 11.53 -52.26 1.54
N THR A 22 12.79 -51.95 1.87
CA THR A 22 13.77 -52.87 2.51
C THR A 22 15.17 -52.24 2.52
N GLY A 23 15.87 -52.36 3.66
CA GLY A 23 17.33 -52.29 3.75
C GLY A 23 17.87 -51.44 4.91
N ASN A 24 18.09 -52.07 6.07
CA ASN A 24 18.78 -51.49 7.22
C ASN A 24 20.24 -51.13 6.88
N GLN A 25 20.68 -49.92 7.21
CA GLN A 25 22.08 -49.65 7.56
C GLN A 25 22.19 -48.43 8.50
N GLU A 26 22.52 -48.78 9.75
CA GLU A 26 23.26 -48.09 10.81
C GLU A 26 23.25 -46.55 10.91
N ASP A 27 22.85 -46.12 12.11
CA ASP A 27 22.89 -44.77 12.67
C ASP A 27 24.24 -44.07 12.43
N GLY A 28 24.17 -42.99 11.67
CA GLY A 28 25.17 -41.93 11.60
C GLY A 28 24.45 -40.60 11.77
N ASP A 29 24.49 -40.08 13.00
CA ASP A 29 24.11 -38.77 13.48
C ASP A 29 24.08 -37.66 12.41
N ASN A 30 22.91 -37.47 11.79
CA ASN A 30 22.59 -36.37 10.86
C ASN A 30 21.12 -35.94 11.02
N ASN A 31 20.64 -35.84 12.26
CA ASN A 31 19.42 -35.08 12.57
C ASN A 31 19.77 -33.59 12.74
N VAL A 32 20.42 -33.01 11.73
CA VAL A 32 20.56 -31.56 11.61
C VAL A 32 19.36 -31.08 10.80
N ASP A 33 18.34 -30.66 11.53
CA ASP A 33 17.42 -29.55 11.21
C ASP A 33 16.58 -29.59 9.93
N GLU A 34 15.73 -30.61 9.74
CA GLU A 34 14.54 -30.45 8.86
C GLU A 34 13.50 -29.46 9.43
N ASN A 35 13.62 -29.08 10.71
CA ASN A 35 12.71 -28.13 11.37
C ASN A 35 13.16 -26.66 11.34
N ASP A 36 14.45 -26.35 11.12
CA ASP A 36 14.92 -24.95 11.15
C ASP A 36 14.63 -24.19 9.85
N ASP A 37 14.44 -24.89 8.73
CA ASP A 37 14.06 -24.30 7.44
C ASP A 37 12.55 -24.00 7.35
N VAL A 38 11.78 -24.28 8.41
CA VAL A 38 10.33 -24.09 8.43
C VAL A 38 9.99 -22.80 9.17
N SER A 39 9.43 -21.82 8.45
CA SER A 39 9.00 -20.55 9.06
C SER A 39 8.05 -20.80 10.24
N PRO A 40 8.19 -20.09 11.37
CA PRO A 40 7.27 -20.23 12.50
C PRO A 40 5.83 -19.77 12.17
N VAL A 41 5.65 -19.00 11.09
CA VAL A 41 4.37 -18.46 10.66
C VAL A 41 3.70 -19.38 9.65
N GLU A 42 2.54 -19.92 10.00
CA GLU A 42 1.79 -20.87 9.16
C GLU A 42 1.50 -20.31 7.76
N GLN A 43 1.06 -19.05 7.68
CA GLN A 43 0.74 -18.42 6.40
C GLN A 43 1.96 -18.34 5.47
N VAL A 44 3.16 -18.14 6.03
CA VAL A 44 4.42 -18.14 5.27
C VAL A 44 4.74 -19.55 4.79
N ARG A 45 4.64 -20.56 5.67
CA ARG A 45 4.88 -21.97 5.31
C ARG A 45 4.00 -22.47 4.17
N LEU A 46 2.74 -22.03 4.13
CA LEU A 46 1.79 -22.45 3.10
C LEU A 46 2.02 -21.74 1.75
N THR A 47 2.67 -20.56 1.75
CA THR A 47 2.76 -19.69 0.56
C THR A 47 4.16 -19.60 -0.02
N VAL A 48 5.21 -19.73 0.78
CA VAL A 48 6.62 -19.66 0.37
C VAL A 48 7.18 -21.07 0.22
N SER A 49 8.01 -21.31 -0.80
CA SER A 49 8.72 -22.59 -0.94
C SER A 49 10.08 -22.51 -0.24
N ASN A 50 10.48 -23.58 0.42
CA ASN A 50 11.80 -23.71 1.05
C ASN A 50 12.91 -24.06 0.06
N HIS A 51 12.59 -24.31 -1.21
CA HIS A 51 13.58 -24.68 -2.22
C HIS A 51 14.02 -23.46 -3.03
N ASP A 52 15.33 -23.20 -3.04
CA ASP A 52 15.96 -22.20 -3.91
C ASP A 52 16.94 -22.84 -4.90
N ASP A 53 16.94 -22.36 -6.14
CA ASP A 53 17.94 -22.70 -7.15
C ASP A 53 18.91 -21.51 -7.32
N PRO A 54 20.13 -21.56 -6.76
CA PRO A 54 21.10 -20.47 -6.83
C PRO A 54 21.71 -20.28 -8.23
N THR A 55 21.49 -21.22 -9.17
CA THR A 55 22.08 -21.17 -10.51
C THR A 55 21.30 -20.30 -11.50
N LEU A 56 20.07 -19.93 -11.16
CA LEU A 56 19.20 -19.12 -12.02
C LEU A 56 19.79 -17.72 -12.27
N PRO A 57 19.84 -17.23 -13.52
CA PRO A 57 20.37 -15.91 -13.82
C PRO A 57 19.44 -14.80 -13.32
N VAL A 58 19.99 -13.84 -12.58
CA VAL A 58 19.22 -12.77 -11.91
C VAL A 58 19.47 -11.40 -12.53
N TYR A 59 20.73 -11.03 -12.76
CA TYR A 59 21.13 -9.72 -13.31
C TYR A 59 21.16 -9.71 -14.84
N THR A 60 20.01 -9.92 -15.47
CA THR A 60 19.91 -9.96 -16.93
C THR A 60 19.58 -8.59 -17.53
N PHE A 61 19.84 -8.43 -18.83
CA PHE A 61 19.41 -7.24 -19.57
C PHE A 61 17.90 -6.99 -19.46
N ARG A 62 17.09 -8.06 -19.55
CA ARG A 62 15.63 -7.98 -19.41
C ARG A 62 15.20 -7.43 -18.07
N MET A 63 15.82 -7.90 -16.99
CA MET A 63 15.52 -7.45 -15.63
C MET A 63 15.75 -5.94 -15.49
N TRP A 64 16.91 -5.45 -15.91
CA TRP A 64 17.23 -4.02 -15.87
C TRP A 64 16.33 -3.18 -16.77
N PHE A 65 16.13 -3.61 -18.02
CA PHE A 65 15.32 -2.86 -18.99
C PHE A 65 13.87 -2.76 -18.54
N LEU A 66 13.23 -3.90 -18.24
CA LEU A 66 11.83 -3.93 -17.80
C LEU A 66 11.66 -3.29 -16.43
N GLY A 67 12.58 -3.53 -15.48
CA GLY A 67 12.53 -2.94 -14.15
C GLY A 67 12.60 -1.40 -14.19
N LEU A 68 13.61 -0.83 -14.85
CA LEU A 68 13.76 0.63 -14.96
C LEU A 68 12.59 1.26 -15.71
N PHE A 69 12.16 0.65 -16.83
CA PHE A 69 11.01 1.12 -17.59
C PHE A 69 9.73 1.14 -16.74
N SER A 70 9.45 0.02 -16.05
CA SER A 70 8.30 -0.08 -15.16
C SER A 70 8.37 0.93 -14.01
N CYS A 71 9.54 1.16 -13.41
CA CYS A 71 9.71 2.17 -12.37
C CYS A 71 9.31 3.57 -12.85
N VAL A 72 9.83 4.00 -14.01
CA VAL A 72 9.53 5.32 -14.59
C VAL A 72 8.04 5.44 -14.94
N VAL A 73 7.47 4.45 -15.62
CA VAL A 73 6.06 4.46 -16.03
C VAL A 73 5.14 4.51 -14.82
N LEU A 74 5.40 3.70 -13.80
CA LEU A 74 4.53 3.61 -12.63
C LEU A 74 4.63 4.87 -11.76
N SER A 75 5.82 5.47 -11.66
CA SER A 75 6.00 6.77 -10.99
C SER A 75 5.23 7.89 -11.69
N PHE A 76 5.31 7.96 -13.02
CA PHE A 76 4.56 8.94 -13.80
C PHE A 76 3.05 8.76 -13.66
N LEU A 77 2.54 7.53 -13.86
CA LEU A 77 1.11 7.25 -13.82
C LEU A 77 0.53 7.52 -12.43
N ASN A 78 1.19 7.06 -11.36
CA ASN A 78 0.71 7.31 -10.00
C ASN A 78 0.74 8.80 -9.63
N THR A 79 1.76 9.54 -10.07
CA THR A 79 1.78 11.00 -9.88
C THR A 79 0.63 11.67 -10.64
N PHE A 80 0.36 11.24 -11.87
CA PHE A 80 -0.75 11.76 -12.66
C PHE A 80 -2.11 11.48 -12.00
N PHE A 81 -2.33 10.26 -11.52
CA PHE A 81 -3.60 9.88 -10.87
C PHE A 81 -3.76 10.51 -9.48
N ALA A 82 -2.68 10.87 -8.80
CA ALA A 82 -2.74 11.54 -7.49
C ALA A 82 -3.47 12.89 -7.53
N TYR A 83 -3.52 13.56 -8.69
CA TYR A 83 -4.25 14.82 -8.86
C TYR A 83 -5.75 14.66 -9.13
N ARG A 84 -6.26 13.43 -9.21
CA ARG A 84 -7.71 13.20 -9.32
C ARG A 84 -8.39 13.37 -7.97
N THR A 85 -9.66 13.79 -7.99
CA THR A 85 -10.52 13.87 -6.79
C THR A 85 -10.60 12.53 -6.06
N GLU A 86 -10.65 11.44 -6.83
CA GLU A 86 -10.55 10.06 -6.35
C GLU A 86 -9.26 9.47 -6.92
N PRO A 87 -8.15 9.52 -6.17
CA PRO A 87 -6.86 9.08 -6.68
C PRO A 87 -6.85 7.56 -6.87
N LEU A 88 -6.30 7.12 -7.99
CA LEU A 88 -6.10 5.72 -8.30
C LEU A 88 -4.62 5.38 -8.13
N VAL A 89 -4.32 4.34 -7.35
CA VAL A 89 -2.97 3.84 -7.18
C VAL A 89 -2.78 2.57 -7.99
N ILE A 90 -1.87 2.62 -8.96
CA ILE A 90 -1.43 1.46 -9.73
C ILE A 90 -0.26 0.82 -8.98
N SER A 91 -0.49 -0.38 -8.46
CA SER A 91 0.50 -1.15 -7.71
C SER A 91 1.45 -1.95 -8.62
N MET A 92 2.51 -2.49 -8.03
CA MET A 92 3.45 -3.36 -8.75
C MET A 92 2.82 -4.65 -9.30
N ILE A 93 1.63 -5.05 -8.82
CA ILE A 93 0.90 -6.23 -9.31
C ILE A 93 0.62 -6.11 -10.80
N SER A 94 0.24 -4.91 -11.28
CA SER A 94 -0.01 -4.67 -12.71
C SER A 94 1.23 -4.92 -13.56
N VAL A 95 2.41 -4.52 -13.06
CA VAL A 95 3.68 -4.81 -13.72
C VAL A 95 3.97 -6.30 -13.69
N GLN A 96 3.83 -6.95 -12.53
CA GLN A 96 4.04 -8.38 -12.37
C GLN A 96 3.19 -9.22 -13.37
N VAL A 97 1.96 -8.83 -13.63
CA VAL A 97 1.11 -9.52 -14.62
C VAL A 97 1.59 -9.21 -16.05
N ALA A 98 1.89 -7.94 -16.35
CA ALA A 98 2.28 -7.49 -17.68
C ALA A 98 3.66 -7.99 -18.12
N THR A 99 4.62 -8.09 -17.20
CA THR A 99 6.01 -8.45 -17.52
C THR A 99 6.20 -9.94 -17.72
N LEU A 100 5.25 -10.79 -17.33
CA LEU A 100 5.32 -12.22 -17.63
C LEU A 100 5.31 -12.53 -19.14
N PRO A 101 4.29 -12.13 -19.93
CA PRO A 101 4.28 -12.36 -21.37
C PRO A 101 5.41 -11.61 -22.09
N VAL A 102 5.71 -10.38 -21.67
CA VAL A 102 6.79 -9.57 -22.27
C VAL A 102 8.16 -10.19 -22.01
N GLY A 103 8.43 -10.62 -20.78
CA GLY A 103 9.68 -11.29 -20.41
C GLY A 103 9.86 -12.61 -21.15
N ARG A 104 8.80 -13.42 -21.27
CA ARG A 104 8.81 -14.65 -22.09
C ARG A 104 9.01 -14.37 -23.57
N PHE A 105 8.44 -13.29 -24.09
CA PHE A 105 8.66 -12.86 -25.47
C PHE A 105 10.11 -12.42 -25.70
N MET A 106 10.66 -11.58 -24.82
CA MET A 106 12.06 -11.15 -24.88
C MET A 106 13.01 -12.35 -24.76
N ALA A 107 12.71 -13.35 -23.92
CA ALA A 107 13.51 -14.58 -23.81
C ALA A 107 13.47 -15.45 -25.08
N LYS A 108 12.46 -15.29 -25.96
CA LYS A 108 12.41 -15.99 -27.26
C LYS A 108 13.05 -15.21 -28.40
N VAL A 109 13.04 -13.88 -28.31
CA VAL A 109 13.47 -12.99 -29.41
C VAL A 109 14.91 -12.50 -29.23
N LEU A 110 15.35 -12.26 -27.99
CA LEU A 110 16.70 -11.75 -27.74
C LEU A 110 17.75 -12.82 -28.04
N THR A 111 18.84 -12.37 -28.65
CA THR A 111 19.95 -13.23 -29.06
C THR A 111 20.71 -13.77 -27.85
N GLU A 112 21.04 -15.07 -27.91
CA GLU A 112 21.87 -15.75 -26.91
C GLU A 112 23.38 -15.51 -27.13
N THR A 113 23.75 -14.78 -28.19
CA THR A 113 25.15 -14.52 -28.56
C THR A 113 25.92 -13.89 -27.41
N LYS A 114 27.02 -14.54 -27.05
CA LYS A 114 27.96 -14.03 -26.06
C LYS A 114 28.87 -12.99 -26.68
N PHE A 115 29.00 -11.84 -26.02
CA PHE A 115 29.89 -10.76 -26.43
C PHE A 115 30.70 -10.28 -25.23
N ARG A 116 31.86 -9.67 -25.51
CA ARG A 116 32.75 -9.10 -24.50
C ARG A 116 32.64 -7.59 -24.54
N ILE A 117 32.51 -6.96 -23.38
CA ILE A 117 32.48 -5.50 -23.26
C ILE A 117 33.91 -5.03 -22.97
N PRO A 118 34.50 -4.16 -23.81
CA PRO A 118 35.81 -3.58 -23.55
C PRO A 118 35.83 -2.89 -22.18
N GLY A 119 36.79 -3.27 -21.31
CA GLY A 119 36.92 -2.73 -19.95
C GLY A 119 36.36 -3.59 -18.82
N PHE A 120 35.63 -4.67 -19.11
CA PHE A 120 35.09 -5.61 -18.10
C PHE A 120 35.85 -6.96 -18.01
N GLY A 121 37.09 -6.99 -18.50
CA GLY A 121 37.95 -8.18 -18.46
C GLY A 121 37.47 -9.31 -19.38
N GLU A 122 37.72 -10.56 -18.98
CA GLU A 122 37.35 -11.78 -19.75
C GLU A 122 35.87 -12.20 -19.61
N ARG A 123 35.05 -11.39 -18.92
CA ARG A 123 33.65 -11.74 -18.69
C ARG A 123 32.84 -11.68 -20.00
N GLU A 124 32.15 -12.77 -20.28
CA GLU A 124 31.24 -12.88 -21.42
C GLU A 124 29.81 -12.52 -21.00
N PHE A 125 29.21 -11.60 -21.74
CA PHE A 125 27.85 -11.11 -21.50
C PHE A 125 26.93 -11.63 -22.60
N SER A 126 25.67 -11.89 -22.25
CA SER A 126 24.62 -12.22 -23.21
C SER A 126 23.37 -11.42 -22.89
N LEU A 127 22.66 -10.96 -23.91
CA LEU A 127 21.35 -10.31 -23.76
C LEU A 127 20.27 -11.31 -23.33
N ASN A 128 20.50 -12.61 -23.59
CA ASN A 128 19.62 -13.69 -23.24
C ASN A 128 20.41 -14.86 -22.62
N PRO A 129 20.69 -14.82 -21.31
CA PRO A 129 21.44 -15.88 -20.63
C PRO A 129 20.63 -17.16 -20.39
N GLY A 130 19.32 -17.17 -20.71
CA GLY A 130 18.45 -18.32 -20.51
C GLY A 130 16.96 -17.93 -20.45
N PRO A 131 16.08 -18.92 -20.18
CA PRO A 131 14.65 -18.70 -20.06
C PRO A 131 14.28 -17.65 -19.01
N PHE A 132 13.17 -16.93 -19.23
CA PHE A 132 12.65 -15.98 -18.25
C PHE A 132 12.22 -16.69 -16.98
N ASN A 133 12.94 -16.44 -15.88
CA ASN A 133 12.74 -17.14 -14.61
C ASN A 133 12.05 -16.27 -13.54
N MET A 134 11.69 -16.89 -12.43
CA MET A 134 10.97 -16.22 -11.33
C MET A 134 11.82 -15.13 -10.64
N LYS A 135 13.14 -15.32 -10.49
CA LYS A 135 14.02 -14.34 -9.82
C LYS A 135 14.16 -13.05 -10.63
N GLU A 136 14.35 -13.15 -11.95
CA GLU A 136 14.29 -11.98 -12.84
C GLU A 136 12.96 -11.25 -12.70
N HIS A 137 11.85 -12.00 -12.64
CA HIS A 137 10.51 -11.43 -12.53
C HIS A 137 10.28 -10.71 -11.19
N VAL A 138 10.75 -11.29 -10.08
CA VAL A 138 10.68 -10.67 -8.74
C VAL A 138 11.43 -9.35 -8.72
N LEU A 139 12.65 -9.30 -9.28
CA LEU A 139 13.42 -8.06 -9.31
C LEU A 139 12.75 -6.97 -10.15
N ILE A 140 12.17 -7.31 -11.31
CA ILE A 140 11.40 -6.35 -12.12
C ILE A 140 10.27 -5.74 -11.29
N SER A 141 9.52 -6.56 -10.53
CA SER A 141 8.45 -6.06 -9.66
C SER A 141 8.97 -5.21 -8.50
N ILE A 142 10.16 -5.48 -7.94
CA ILE A 142 10.77 -4.63 -6.92
C ILE A 142 11.08 -3.23 -7.47
N PHE A 143 11.63 -3.15 -8.69
CA PHE A 143 11.83 -1.86 -9.37
C PHE A 143 10.51 -1.13 -9.59
N ALA A 144 9.48 -1.85 -10.05
CA ALA A 144 8.15 -1.28 -10.19
C ALA A 144 7.61 -0.75 -8.86
N ASN A 145 7.79 -1.49 -7.76
CA ASN A 145 7.32 -1.09 -6.44
C ASN A 145 7.95 0.22 -5.97
N ALA A 146 9.25 0.41 -6.26
CA ALA A 146 9.93 1.67 -5.99
C ALA A 146 9.28 2.83 -6.77
N GLY A 147 8.89 2.60 -8.02
CA GLY A 147 8.16 3.57 -8.84
C GLY A 147 6.74 3.86 -8.34
N ALA A 148 6.05 2.89 -7.75
CA ALA A 148 4.71 3.07 -7.15
C ALA A 148 4.72 3.58 -5.71
N GLY A 149 5.87 4.03 -5.19
CA GLY A 149 5.98 4.48 -3.80
C GLY A 149 5.56 3.40 -2.79
N PHE A 150 5.91 2.14 -3.03
CA PHE A 150 5.51 0.99 -2.20
C PHE A 150 3.99 0.80 -2.07
N GLY A 151 3.24 1.19 -3.11
CA GLY A 151 1.78 1.11 -3.11
C GLY A 151 1.09 2.32 -2.47
N SER A 152 1.84 3.37 -2.12
CA SER A 152 1.28 4.66 -1.67
C SER A 152 1.13 5.70 -2.78
N GLY A 153 1.56 5.39 -4.00
CA GLY A 153 1.38 6.23 -5.18
C GLY A 153 2.54 7.21 -5.40
N ALA A 154 2.26 8.51 -5.40
CA ALA A 154 3.23 9.56 -5.69
C ALA A 154 4.16 9.85 -4.50
N ALA A 155 5.36 10.36 -4.77
CA ALA A 155 6.25 10.80 -3.70
C ALA A 155 5.63 11.97 -2.93
N TYR A 156 5.39 11.80 -1.63
CA TYR A 156 4.69 12.79 -0.79
C TYR A 156 5.29 14.20 -0.86
N ALA A 157 6.60 14.31 -1.01
CA ALA A 157 7.31 15.58 -1.12
C ALA A 157 6.94 16.40 -2.37
N ILE A 158 6.37 15.77 -3.40
CA ILE A 158 5.81 16.46 -4.57
C ILE A 158 4.69 17.43 -4.16
N SER A 159 3.89 17.08 -3.15
CA SER A 159 2.83 17.94 -2.62
C SER A 159 3.36 19.30 -2.13
N ILE A 160 4.59 19.35 -1.62
CA ILE A 160 5.22 20.62 -1.21
C ILE A 160 5.49 21.50 -2.43
N VAL A 161 6.00 20.90 -3.52
CA VAL A 161 6.25 21.59 -4.78
C VAL A 161 4.95 22.11 -5.39
N ASP A 162 3.89 21.32 -5.30
CA ASP A 162 2.55 21.69 -5.78
C ASP A 162 1.94 22.81 -4.96
N ILE A 163 2.05 22.77 -3.63
CA ILE A 163 1.61 23.84 -2.75
C ILE A 163 2.28 25.17 -3.14
N ILE A 164 3.60 25.16 -3.36
CA ILE A 164 4.35 26.38 -3.75
C ILE A 164 3.87 26.93 -5.11
N LYS A 165 3.68 26.06 -6.10
CA LYS A 165 3.35 26.47 -7.48
C LYS A 165 1.86 26.75 -7.70
N ALA A 166 0.99 25.85 -7.23
CA ALA A 166 -0.44 25.87 -7.51
C ALA A 166 -1.24 26.70 -6.49
N PHE A 167 -0.83 26.72 -5.21
CA PHE A 167 -1.58 27.42 -4.16
C PHE A 167 -0.96 28.76 -3.77
N TYR A 168 0.37 28.84 -3.68
CA TYR A 168 1.06 30.11 -3.40
C TYR A 168 1.47 30.89 -4.64
N HIS A 169 1.31 30.31 -5.84
CA HIS A 169 1.69 30.93 -7.12
C HIS A 169 3.14 31.44 -7.15
N ARG A 170 4.04 30.77 -6.42
CA ARG A 170 5.47 31.11 -6.37
C ARG A 170 6.27 30.15 -7.25
N LYS A 171 7.48 30.59 -7.61
CA LYS A 171 8.41 29.82 -8.45
C LYS A 171 9.39 29.07 -7.56
N ILE A 172 9.55 27.78 -7.81
CA ILE A 172 10.64 26.95 -7.28
C ILE A 172 11.38 26.34 -8.46
N SER A 173 12.72 26.35 -8.40
CA SER A 173 13.55 25.80 -9.47
C SER A 173 13.45 24.28 -9.50
N PHE A 174 13.60 23.68 -10.70
CA PHE A 174 13.59 22.23 -10.85
C PHE A 174 14.63 21.56 -9.95
N LEU A 175 15.84 22.11 -9.89
CA LEU A 175 16.92 21.54 -9.07
C LEU A 175 16.57 21.56 -7.57
N ALA A 176 16.00 22.65 -7.06
CA ALA A 176 15.59 22.73 -5.66
C ALA A 176 14.46 21.73 -5.35
N SER A 177 13.45 21.64 -6.22
CA SER A 177 12.38 20.64 -6.10
C SER A 177 12.91 19.21 -6.16
N TRP A 178 13.83 18.93 -7.08
CA TRP A 178 14.40 17.60 -7.26
C TRP A 178 15.25 17.18 -6.05
N ILE A 179 16.08 18.08 -5.52
CA ILE A 179 16.85 17.85 -4.29
C ILE A 179 15.90 17.62 -3.10
N LEU A 180 14.84 18.41 -2.98
CA LEU A 180 13.82 18.24 -1.94
C LEU A 180 13.18 16.85 -2.01
N VAL A 181 12.76 16.40 -3.20
CA VAL A 181 12.10 15.10 -3.35
C VAL A 181 13.09 13.94 -3.19
N ILE A 182 14.30 14.03 -3.74
CA ILE A 182 15.27 12.92 -3.65
C ILE A 182 15.78 12.73 -2.22
N THR A 183 15.99 13.81 -1.47
CA THR A 183 16.46 13.72 -0.08
C THR A 183 15.45 13.00 0.81
N THR A 184 14.14 13.24 0.63
CA THR A 184 13.11 12.50 1.38
C THR A 184 13.08 11.02 1.01
N GLN A 185 13.27 10.68 -0.27
CA GLN A 185 13.32 9.28 -0.70
C GLN A 185 14.56 8.56 -0.14
N VAL A 186 15.74 9.16 -0.24
CA VAL A 186 17.00 8.59 0.24
C VAL A 186 16.95 8.40 1.76
N LEU A 187 16.37 9.35 2.50
CA LEU A 187 16.17 9.23 3.94
C LEU A 187 15.31 8.01 4.28
N GLY A 188 14.19 7.80 3.56
CA GLY A 188 13.33 6.62 3.75
C GLY A 188 14.07 5.30 3.52
N TYR A 189 14.82 5.17 2.43
CA TYR A 189 15.63 3.98 2.16
C TYR A 189 16.76 3.78 3.19
N GLY A 190 17.36 4.87 3.68
CA GLY A 190 18.35 4.82 4.76
C GLY A 190 17.79 4.21 6.05
N TRP A 191 16.61 4.66 6.49
CA TRP A 191 15.93 4.09 7.65
C TRP A 191 15.52 2.63 7.43
N ALA A 192 15.00 2.29 6.26
CA ALA A 192 14.66 0.91 5.93
C ALA A 192 15.89 -0.02 6.01
N GLY A 193 17.05 0.45 5.55
CA GLY A 193 18.32 -0.28 5.65
C GLY A 193 18.77 -0.52 7.10
N ILE A 194 18.66 0.50 7.96
CA ILE A 194 19.01 0.39 9.39
C ILE A 194 18.05 -0.56 10.11
N LEU A 195 16.75 -0.49 9.81
CA LEU A 195 15.71 -1.27 10.47
C LEU A 195 15.58 -2.70 9.93
N ARG A 196 16.21 -3.02 8.80
CA ARG A 196 16.16 -4.36 8.18
C ARG A 196 16.46 -5.49 9.18
N LYS A 197 17.50 -5.32 10.00
CA LYS A 197 17.90 -6.31 11.02
C LYS A 197 16.79 -6.64 12.03
N PHE A 198 15.89 -5.69 12.28
CA PHE A 198 14.82 -5.84 13.26
C PHE A 198 13.47 -6.19 12.63
N VAL A 199 13.26 -5.81 11.36
CA VAL A 199 11.94 -5.82 10.73
C VAL A 199 11.85 -6.80 9.54
N VAL A 200 12.98 -7.37 9.11
CA VAL A 200 13.04 -8.26 7.94
C VAL A 200 13.82 -9.54 8.25
N ASP A 201 14.97 -9.44 8.91
CA ASP A 201 15.82 -10.60 9.15
C ASP A 201 15.22 -11.62 10.17
N PRO A 202 14.46 -11.23 11.22
CA PRO A 202 13.81 -12.20 12.12
C PRO A 202 12.66 -12.96 11.45
N ALA A 203 12.61 -14.29 11.62
CA ALA A 203 11.66 -15.17 10.93
C ALA A 203 10.20 -14.97 11.38
N GLU A 204 9.97 -14.43 12.57
CA GLU A 204 8.64 -14.09 13.09
C GLU A 204 8.09 -12.81 12.46
N MET A 205 8.95 -11.96 11.89
CA MET A 205 8.53 -10.70 11.28
C MET A 205 8.13 -10.92 9.83
N TRP A 206 6.83 -10.84 9.55
CA TRP A 206 6.29 -11.07 8.21
C TRP A 206 5.36 -9.94 7.78
N TRP A 207 5.30 -9.73 6.46
CA TRP A 207 4.49 -8.69 5.84
C TRP A 207 3.40 -9.36 5.00
N PRO A 208 2.12 -9.35 5.46
CA PRO A 208 1.04 -10.04 4.77
C PRO A 208 0.87 -9.65 3.29
N SER A 209 1.12 -8.37 2.98
CA SER A 209 1.09 -7.84 1.61
C SER A 209 2.10 -8.52 0.68
N SER A 210 3.25 -8.94 1.19
CA SER A 210 4.27 -9.66 0.42
C SER A 210 3.81 -11.07 0.04
N LEU A 211 3.03 -11.75 0.89
CA LEU A 211 2.56 -13.12 0.62
C LEU A 211 1.63 -13.19 -0.58
N VAL A 212 0.84 -12.14 -0.82
CA VAL A 212 -0.01 -12.03 -2.02
C VAL A 212 0.85 -12.02 -3.29
N GLN A 213 1.99 -11.33 -3.25
CA GLN A 213 2.91 -11.20 -4.38
C GLN A 213 3.60 -12.53 -4.65
N VAL A 214 4.09 -13.20 -3.60
CA VAL A 214 4.68 -14.54 -3.69
C VAL A 214 3.68 -15.52 -4.28
N SER A 215 2.46 -15.54 -3.76
CA SER A 215 1.39 -16.41 -4.25
C SER A 215 1.10 -16.19 -5.74
N LEU A 216 1.13 -14.93 -6.19
CA LEU A 216 0.95 -14.59 -7.60
C LEU A 216 2.14 -15.02 -8.46
N PHE A 217 3.39 -14.85 -8.00
CA PHE A 217 4.57 -15.35 -8.72
C PHE A 217 4.51 -16.86 -8.93
N ARG A 218 4.16 -17.60 -7.86
CA ARG A 218 3.99 -19.05 -7.90
C ARG A 218 2.89 -19.44 -8.88
N ALA A 219 1.72 -18.78 -8.82
CA ALA A 219 0.62 -19.03 -9.75
C ALA A 219 0.98 -18.83 -11.24
N MET A 220 1.96 -17.96 -11.54
CA MET A 220 2.39 -17.62 -12.90
C MET A 220 3.55 -18.47 -13.43
N HIS A 221 4.44 -18.91 -12.56
CA HIS A 221 5.67 -19.64 -12.92
C HIS A 221 5.61 -21.15 -12.62
N GLU A 222 4.87 -21.57 -11.60
CA GLU A 222 4.71 -22.99 -11.27
C GLU A 222 3.67 -23.63 -12.20
N LYS A 223 3.93 -24.87 -12.62
CA LYS A 223 2.97 -25.67 -13.39
C LYS A 223 2.14 -26.50 -12.43
N ASP A 224 0.85 -26.19 -12.33
CA ASP A 224 -0.12 -27.03 -11.63
C ASP A 224 -0.72 -28.08 -12.58
N ASN A 225 -0.63 -29.35 -12.20
CA ASN A 225 -1.28 -30.47 -12.90
C ASN A 225 -2.76 -30.63 -12.51
N THR A 226 -3.36 -29.66 -11.83
CA THR A 226 -4.77 -29.69 -11.43
C THR A 226 -5.70 -29.29 -12.59
N ARG A 227 -6.95 -29.76 -12.56
CA ARG A 227 -7.98 -29.46 -13.59
C ARG A 227 -8.18 -27.95 -13.79
N MET A 228 -8.01 -27.17 -12.73
CA MET A 228 -7.99 -25.70 -12.73
C MET A 228 -6.64 -25.20 -12.24
N SER A 229 -5.69 -24.99 -13.15
CA SER A 229 -4.41 -24.35 -12.82
C SER A 229 -4.64 -22.95 -12.22
N ARG A 230 -3.85 -22.55 -11.22
CA ARG A 230 -3.91 -21.23 -10.59
C ARG A 230 -3.97 -20.07 -11.61
N GLY A 231 -3.21 -20.15 -12.70
CA GLY A 231 -3.24 -19.15 -13.77
C GLY A 231 -4.57 -19.02 -14.51
N LYS A 232 -5.32 -20.12 -14.71
CA LYS A 232 -6.67 -20.07 -15.32
C LYS A 232 -7.68 -19.42 -14.39
N PHE A 233 -7.64 -19.78 -13.11
CA PHE A 233 -8.49 -19.15 -12.09
C PHE A 233 -8.21 -17.65 -11.99
N PHE A 234 -6.93 -17.26 -11.97
CA PHE A 234 -6.51 -15.86 -12.00
C PHE A 234 -7.11 -15.09 -13.18
N LEU A 235 -7.05 -15.64 -14.40
CA LEU A 235 -7.58 -14.97 -15.59
C LEU A 235 -9.11 -14.82 -15.55
N ILE A 236 -9.84 -15.84 -15.06
CA ILE A 236 -11.29 -15.77 -14.87
C ILE A 236 -11.64 -14.68 -13.86
N ALA A 237 -10.98 -14.68 -12.70
CA ALA A 237 -11.20 -13.68 -11.65
C ALA A 237 -10.87 -12.26 -12.16
N LEU A 238 -9.79 -12.09 -12.94
CA LEU A 238 -9.40 -10.83 -13.54
C LEU A 238 -10.48 -10.29 -14.49
N ILE A 239 -10.98 -11.13 -15.41
CA ILE A 239 -12.01 -10.73 -16.39
C ILE A 239 -13.33 -10.41 -15.68
N SER A 240 -13.74 -11.23 -14.71
CA SER A 240 -14.96 -11.00 -13.93
C SER A 240 -14.87 -9.71 -13.11
N SER A 241 -13.73 -9.46 -12.44
CA SER A 241 -13.49 -8.24 -11.67
C SER A 241 -13.46 -7.01 -12.57
N PHE A 242 -12.77 -7.08 -13.72
CA PHE A 242 -12.76 -6.02 -14.72
C PHE A 242 -14.17 -5.71 -15.24
N SER A 243 -14.95 -6.74 -15.55
CA SER A 243 -16.32 -6.58 -16.02
C SER A 243 -17.22 -5.97 -14.95
N TRP A 244 -17.07 -6.39 -13.70
CA TRP A 244 -17.79 -5.79 -12.58
C TRP A 244 -17.41 -4.33 -12.41
N TYR A 245 -16.12 -3.96 -12.49
CA TYR A 245 -15.65 -2.59 -12.28
C TYR A 245 -16.30 -1.55 -13.22
N VAL A 246 -16.67 -1.95 -14.44
CA VAL A 246 -17.39 -1.08 -15.39
C VAL A 246 -18.76 -0.66 -14.85
N PHE A 247 -19.40 -1.47 -14.01
CA PHE A 247 -20.72 -1.17 -13.46
C PHE A 247 -20.68 -0.01 -12.45
N PRO A 248 -20.06 -0.13 -11.26
CA PRO A 248 -20.00 0.98 -10.33
C PRO A 248 -19.10 2.12 -10.85
N GLY A 249 -18.05 1.82 -11.63
CA GLY A 249 -17.12 2.86 -12.08
C GLY A 249 -17.62 3.74 -13.23
N TYR A 250 -18.62 3.29 -14.01
CA TYR A 250 -19.09 4.03 -15.19
C TYR A 250 -20.60 3.97 -15.41
N LEU A 251 -21.19 2.77 -15.43
CA LEU A 251 -22.61 2.62 -15.80
C LEU A 251 -23.59 3.05 -14.70
N PHE A 252 -23.29 2.74 -13.44
CA PHE A 252 -24.13 3.05 -12.30
C PHE A 252 -23.31 3.49 -11.06
N PRO A 253 -22.76 4.71 -11.06
CA PRO A 253 -21.91 5.25 -9.98
C PRO A 253 -22.55 5.27 -8.59
N THR A 254 -23.88 5.27 -8.50
CA THR A 254 -24.60 5.20 -7.22
C THR A 254 -24.24 3.93 -6.42
N LEU A 255 -23.78 2.86 -7.07
CA LEU A 255 -23.33 1.65 -6.37
C LEU A 255 -22.05 1.85 -5.56
N SER A 256 -21.25 2.86 -5.90
CA SER A 256 -20.00 3.14 -5.21
C SER A 256 -20.24 3.67 -3.80
N THR A 257 -21.34 4.37 -3.55
CA THR A 257 -21.72 4.83 -2.21
C THR A 257 -23.24 4.92 -2.06
N ILE A 258 -23.82 3.95 -1.38
CA ILE A 258 -25.23 3.91 -1.01
C ILE A 258 -25.35 4.31 0.46
N SER A 259 -25.74 5.56 0.70
CA SER A 259 -25.92 6.11 2.05
C SER A 259 -27.39 6.03 2.47
N TRP A 260 -27.78 4.91 3.09
CA TRP A 260 -29.20 4.63 3.40
C TRP A 260 -29.83 5.70 4.30
N VAL A 261 -29.08 6.22 5.27
CA VAL A 261 -29.53 7.25 6.21
C VAL A 261 -29.88 8.55 5.48
N CYS A 262 -29.10 8.93 4.46
CA CYS A 262 -29.39 10.10 3.64
C CYS A 262 -30.65 9.89 2.79
N TRP A 263 -30.88 8.67 2.32
CA TRP A 263 -32.07 8.34 1.54
C TRP A 263 -33.34 8.34 2.39
N ALA A 264 -33.27 7.84 3.63
CA ALA A 264 -34.39 7.86 4.56
C ALA A 264 -34.74 9.28 5.06
N PHE A 265 -33.75 10.16 5.18
CA PHE A 265 -33.91 11.53 5.70
C PHE A 265 -33.31 12.59 4.77
N PRO A 266 -33.87 12.79 3.57
CA PRO A 266 -33.26 13.64 2.54
C PRO A 266 -33.18 15.12 2.94
N ASN A 267 -34.12 15.61 3.76
CA ASN A 267 -34.21 17.02 4.15
C ASN A 267 -33.47 17.36 5.45
N SER A 268 -32.82 16.39 6.10
CA SER A 268 -32.15 16.60 7.39
C SER A 268 -30.65 16.78 7.20
N VAL A 269 -30.14 17.98 7.50
CA VAL A 269 -28.71 18.28 7.44
C VAL A 269 -27.92 17.36 8.38
N THR A 270 -28.42 17.12 9.59
CA THR A 270 -27.78 16.22 10.56
C THR A 270 -27.74 14.78 10.05
N ALA A 271 -28.81 14.30 9.41
CA ALA A 271 -28.82 12.95 8.84
C ALA A 271 -27.85 12.81 7.67
N GLN A 272 -27.69 13.85 6.85
CA GLN A 272 -26.69 13.88 5.79
C GLN A 272 -25.26 13.91 6.36
N GLN A 273 -25.01 14.71 7.39
CA GLN A 273 -23.71 14.77 8.08
C GLN A 273 -23.31 13.43 8.71
N ILE A 274 -24.26 12.70 9.30
CA ILE A 274 -24.01 11.39 9.91
C ILE A 274 -23.91 10.28 8.85
N GLY A 275 -24.82 10.31 7.87
CA GLY A 275 -25.05 9.19 6.97
C GLY A 275 -24.23 9.18 5.67
N SER A 276 -23.79 10.35 5.19
CA SER A 276 -23.14 10.45 3.89
C SER A 276 -21.77 9.77 3.91
N GLY A 277 -21.55 8.83 2.98
CA GLY A 277 -20.26 8.14 2.84
C GLY A 277 -19.16 8.99 2.20
N MET A 278 -19.53 10.05 1.46
CA MET A 278 -18.58 10.92 0.76
C MET A 278 -18.34 12.25 1.47
N HIS A 279 -19.35 12.77 2.17
CA HIS A 279 -19.33 14.12 2.75
C HIS A 279 -19.70 14.12 4.25
N GLY A 280 -19.72 12.96 4.88
CA GLY A 280 -20.16 12.79 6.27
C GLY A 280 -19.40 11.68 6.99
N LEU A 281 -19.95 11.24 8.12
CA LEU A 281 -19.35 10.18 8.95
C LEU A 281 -19.57 8.76 8.40
N GLY A 282 -20.39 8.61 7.34
CA GLY A 282 -20.60 7.34 6.66
C GLY A 282 -21.42 6.29 7.43
N LEU A 283 -22.16 6.67 8.47
CA LEU A 283 -22.96 5.70 9.24
C LEU A 283 -24.10 5.15 8.37
N GLY A 284 -24.10 3.82 8.18
CA GLY A 284 -25.07 3.18 7.28
C GLY A 284 -24.79 3.44 5.80
N SER A 285 -23.59 3.91 5.45
CA SER A 285 -23.14 3.95 4.07
C SER A 285 -22.44 2.65 3.71
N PHE A 286 -22.81 2.05 2.58
CA PHE A 286 -22.14 0.87 2.02
C PHE A 286 -21.91 1.05 0.52
N GLY A 287 -20.86 0.43 0.00
CA GLY A 287 -20.53 0.45 -1.42
C GLY A 287 -20.39 -0.96 -1.98
N LEU A 288 -20.69 -1.13 -3.27
CA LEU A 288 -20.41 -2.36 -4.03
C LEU A 288 -19.23 -2.18 -4.99
N ASP A 289 -18.55 -1.04 -4.91
CA ASP A 289 -17.32 -0.73 -5.62
C ASP A 289 -16.10 -1.06 -4.75
N TRP A 290 -15.36 -2.10 -5.14
CA TRP A 290 -14.17 -2.51 -4.41
C TRP A 290 -13.10 -1.43 -4.37
N SER A 291 -12.98 -0.59 -5.41
CA SER A 291 -11.98 0.47 -5.44
C SER A 291 -12.27 1.54 -4.40
N VAL A 292 -13.54 1.91 -4.19
CA VAL A 292 -13.96 2.85 -3.14
C VAL A 292 -13.73 2.25 -1.76
N ILE A 293 -14.14 0.98 -1.56
CA ILE A 293 -13.99 0.28 -0.27
C ILE A 293 -12.51 0.15 0.14
N ALA A 294 -11.62 -0.19 -0.79
CA ALA A 294 -10.21 -0.44 -0.52
C ALA A 294 -9.30 0.81 -0.70
N SER A 295 -9.84 1.94 -1.15
CA SER A 295 -9.07 3.13 -1.55
C SER A 295 -8.12 3.66 -0.48
N TYR A 296 -8.60 3.75 0.77
CA TYR A 296 -7.85 4.41 1.85
C TYR A 296 -7.06 3.43 2.74
N LEU A 297 -7.69 2.35 3.19
CA LEU A 297 -7.07 1.36 4.09
C LEU A 297 -6.43 0.17 3.36
N GLY A 298 -6.50 0.14 2.03
CA GLY A 298 -6.07 -1.00 1.22
C GLY A 298 -7.05 -2.17 1.30
N SER A 299 -6.59 -3.34 0.83
CA SER A 299 -7.43 -4.55 0.79
C SER A 299 -7.54 -5.20 2.17
N PRO A 300 -8.73 -5.30 2.77
CA PRO A 300 -8.92 -5.96 4.05
C PRO A 300 -8.71 -7.49 3.99
N LEU A 301 -8.74 -8.08 2.78
CA LEU A 301 -8.55 -9.53 2.59
C LEU A 301 -7.14 -10.01 2.95
N ILE A 302 -6.18 -9.09 2.98
CA ILE A 302 -4.77 -9.38 3.20
C ILE A 302 -4.39 -9.13 4.67
N THR A 303 -5.16 -8.31 5.36
CA THR A 303 -4.86 -7.85 6.70
C THR A 303 -5.36 -8.86 7.73
N PRO A 304 -4.55 -9.24 8.74
CA PRO A 304 -4.99 -10.13 9.82
C PRO A 304 -6.23 -9.60 10.55
N PHE A 305 -7.15 -10.50 10.93
CA PHE A 305 -8.42 -10.14 11.57
C PHE A 305 -8.23 -9.27 12.82
N PHE A 306 -7.28 -9.61 13.70
CA PHE A 306 -7.00 -8.82 14.89
C PHE A 306 -6.63 -7.36 14.56
N ALA A 307 -5.83 -7.14 13.52
CA ALA A 307 -5.45 -5.79 13.08
C ALA A 307 -6.67 -5.02 12.53
N ILE A 308 -7.56 -5.69 11.78
CA ILE A 308 -8.82 -5.10 11.31
C ILE A 308 -9.68 -4.67 12.49
N VAL A 309 -9.87 -5.53 13.48
CA VAL A 309 -10.67 -5.21 14.68
C VAL A 309 -10.06 -4.05 15.46
N ASN A 310 -8.74 -4.03 15.62
CA ASN A 310 -8.04 -2.94 16.32
C ASN A 310 -8.27 -1.57 15.64
N VAL A 311 -8.05 -1.51 14.32
CA VAL A 311 -8.31 -0.31 13.52
C VAL A 311 -9.79 0.08 13.57
N PHE A 312 -10.71 -0.89 13.49
CA PHE A 312 -12.15 -0.64 13.56
C PHE A 312 -12.57 -0.05 14.92
N VAL A 313 -12.06 -0.58 16.04
CA VAL A 313 -12.35 -0.04 17.37
C VAL A 313 -11.83 1.39 17.49
N GLY A 314 -10.61 1.64 17.03
CA GLY A 314 -10.05 3.00 16.96
C GLY A 314 -10.94 3.92 16.13
N TYR A 315 -11.26 3.54 14.90
CA TYR A 315 -12.16 4.26 14.01
C TYR A 315 -13.51 4.56 14.68
N PHE A 316 -14.14 3.57 15.32
CA PHE A 316 -15.43 3.73 15.98
C PHE A 316 -15.37 4.76 17.11
N LEU A 317 -14.37 4.65 17.99
CA LEU A 317 -14.18 5.60 19.09
C LEU A 317 -13.95 7.03 18.58
N LEU A 318 -13.23 7.18 17.48
CA LEU A 318 -12.95 8.51 16.94
C LEU A 318 -14.17 9.10 16.21
N MET A 319 -14.75 8.36 15.27
CA MET A 319 -15.79 8.86 14.39
C MET A 319 -17.16 8.92 15.04
N TYR A 320 -17.48 7.98 15.94
CA TYR A 320 -18.82 7.85 16.50
C TYR A 320 -18.91 8.20 17.99
N VAL A 321 -17.79 8.40 18.68
CA VAL A 321 -17.78 8.85 20.07
C VAL A 321 -17.15 10.23 20.20
N LEU A 322 -15.85 10.37 19.90
CA LEU A 322 -15.13 11.62 20.10
C LEU A 322 -15.65 12.75 19.20
N MET A 323 -15.83 12.48 17.90
CA MET A 323 -16.32 13.47 16.94
C MET A 323 -17.69 14.04 17.33
N PRO A 324 -18.73 13.22 17.64
CA PRO A 324 -20.01 13.75 18.09
C PRO A 324 -19.95 14.54 19.39
N ILE A 325 -19.15 14.08 20.37
CA ILE A 325 -18.97 14.76 21.65
C ILE A 325 -18.32 16.14 21.44
N SER A 326 -17.27 16.21 20.64
CA SER A 326 -16.55 17.46 20.37
C SER A 326 -17.37 18.45 19.54
N TYR A 327 -18.05 17.97 18.49
CA TYR A 327 -18.79 18.84 17.58
C TYR A 327 -20.17 19.23 18.12
N TRP A 328 -21.05 18.25 18.42
CA TRP A 328 -22.41 18.55 18.86
C TRP A 328 -22.51 18.80 20.36
N GLY A 329 -21.80 18.03 21.17
CA GLY A 329 -21.87 18.08 22.64
C GLY A 329 -21.29 19.35 23.22
N TYR A 330 -19.98 19.57 23.05
CA TYR A 330 -19.25 20.69 23.66
C TYR A 330 -19.01 21.87 22.73
N ASN A 331 -19.25 21.74 21.42
CA ASN A 331 -18.93 22.77 20.41
C ASN A 331 -17.51 23.32 20.58
N VAL A 332 -16.53 22.41 20.67
CA VAL A 332 -15.14 22.76 20.97
C VAL A 332 -14.62 23.72 19.90
N TYR A 333 -14.04 24.85 20.29
CA TYR A 333 -13.51 25.89 19.38
C TYR A 333 -14.53 26.44 18.37
N ASP A 334 -15.79 26.56 18.77
CA ASP A 334 -16.87 27.03 17.90
C ASP A 334 -17.03 26.19 16.63
N ALA A 335 -16.74 24.88 16.74
CA ALA A 335 -16.72 23.93 15.63
C ALA A 335 -17.97 23.95 14.75
N LYS A 336 -19.16 24.22 15.32
CA LYS A 336 -20.44 24.30 14.57
C LYS A 336 -20.48 25.42 13.53
N THR A 337 -19.56 26.37 13.58
CA THR A 337 -19.39 27.43 12.57
C THR A 337 -18.82 26.87 11.27
N PHE A 338 -18.21 25.69 11.31
CA PHE A 338 -17.52 25.06 10.19
C PHE A 338 -18.18 23.73 9.81
N PRO A 339 -18.04 23.27 8.56
CA PRO A 339 -18.44 21.92 8.19
C PRO A 339 -17.69 20.88 9.05
N ILE A 340 -18.39 19.82 9.48
CA ILE A 340 -17.80 18.71 10.26
C ILE A 340 -16.61 18.11 9.51
N PHE A 341 -16.78 17.89 8.21
CA PHE A 341 -15.81 17.29 7.32
C PHE A 341 -15.45 18.29 6.22
N SER A 342 -14.22 18.80 6.24
CA SER A 342 -13.70 19.71 5.23
C SER A 342 -12.17 19.75 5.29
N SER A 343 -11.53 19.83 4.13
CA SER A 343 -10.09 20.11 3.97
C SER A 343 -9.77 21.59 3.88
N HIS A 344 -10.77 22.47 3.80
CA HIS A 344 -10.58 23.91 3.73
C HIS A 344 -10.23 24.51 5.09
N LEU A 345 -9.55 25.65 5.04
CA LEU A 345 -9.23 26.51 6.18
C LEU A 345 -10.28 27.62 6.29
N PHE A 346 -10.61 28.02 7.51
CA PHE A 346 -11.67 28.99 7.78
C PHE A 346 -11.21 30.16 8.65
N ASN A 347 -11.90 31.31 8.55
CA ASN A 347 -11.81 32.40 9.53
C ASN A 347 -12.82 32.20 10.66
N SER A 348 -12.85 33.08 11.67
CA SER A 348 -13.78 32.93 12.80
C SER A 348 -15.26 33.03 12.44
N GLN A 349 -15.60 33.52 11.24
CA GLN A 349 -16.96 33.63 10.72
C GLN A 349 -17.38 32.43 9.85
N GLY A 350 -16.53 31.42 9.66
CA GLY A 350 -16.84 30.25 8.84
C GLY A 350 -16.62 30.45 7.33
N GLN A 351 -16.01 31.56 6.91
CA GLN A 351 -15.66 31.80 5.51
C GLN A 351 -14.29 31.21 5.20
N ILE A 352 -14.07 30.84 3.94
CA ILE A 352 -12.79 30.27 3.48
C ILE A 352 -11.67 31.30 3.72
N TYR A 353 -10.61 30.84 4.38
CA TYR A 353 -9.46 31.67 4.73
C TYR A 353 -8.59 31.96 3.50
N ASN A 354 -8.25 33.23 3.26
CA ASN A 354 -7.35 33.63 2.18
C ASN A 354 -5.88 33.43 2.58
N VAL A 355 -5.35 32.22 2.35
CA VAL A 355 -3.96 31.86 2.67
C VAL A 355 -2.95 32.67 1.82
N SER A 356 -3.28 32.98 0.57
CA SER A 356 -2.38 33.73 -0.31
C SER A 356 -2.17 35.18 0.15
N GLY A 357 -3.14 35.76 0.86
CA GLY A 357 -3.07 37.13 1.37
C GLY A 357 -2.10 37.31 2.53
N ILE A 358 -1.87 36.26 3.34
CA ILE A 358 -1.01 36.33 4.52
C ILE A 358 0.45 35.96 4.23
N VAL A 359 0.83 35.73 2.97
CA VAL A 359 2.20 35.38 2.60
C VAL A 359 2.79 36.46 1.72
N ASN A 360 3.84 37.13 2.22
CA ASN A 360 4.50 38.23 1.53
C ASN A 360 5.34 37.74 0.33
N ASP A 361 5.95 38.69 -0.39
CA ASP A 361 6.79 38.39 -1.55
C ASP A 361 8.09 37.64 -1.26
N LYS A 362 8.49 37.58 0.00
CA LYS A 362 9.64 36.80 0.48
C LYS A 362 9.25 35.39 0.92
N PHE A 363 7.99 34.99 0.75
CA PHE A 363 7.47 33.71 1.23
C PHE A 363 7.50 33.58 2.77
N GLU A 364 7.30 34.71 3.45
CA GLU A 364 7.20 34.80 4.91
C GLU A 364 5.77 35.19 5.30
N LEU A 365 5.38 34.87 6.54
CA LEU A 365 4.09 35.27 7.09
C LEU A 365 4.03 36.81 7.23
N ASP A 366 3.06 37.43 6.57
CA ASP A 366 2.77 38.85 6.71
C ASP A 366 1.94 39.09 7.97
N ILE A 367 2.64 39.39 9.07
CA ILE A 367 2.03 39.55 10.40
C ILE A 367 0.90 40.60 10.43
N PRO A 368 1.06 41.82 9.87
CA PRO A 368 -0.04 42.79 9.79
C PRO A 368 -1.32 42.26 9.14
N THR A 369 -1.20 41.62 7.97
CA THR A 369 -2.36 41.06 7.26
C THR A 369 -2.96 39.88 8.02
N TYR A 370 -2.13 39.04 8.63
CA TYR A 370 -2.58 37.95 9.50
C TYR A 370 -3.35 38.46 10.73
N GLU A 371 -2.87 39.51 11.39
CA GLU A 371 -3.56 40.12 12.54
C GLU A 371 -4.90 40.74 12.13
N GLN A 372 -4.99 41.32 10.93
CA GLN A 372 -6.23 41.86 10.38
C GLN A 372 -7.24 40.75 10.04
N GLN A 373 -6.77 39.66 9.44
CA GLN A 373 -7.63 38.56 8.99
C GLN A 373 -8.02 37.59 10.12
N GLY A 374 -7.21 37.56 11.19
CA GLY A 374 -7.43 36.73 12.36
C GLY A 374 -6.89 35.32 12.22
N ARG A 375 -7.17 34.51 13.26
CA ARG A 375 -6.67 33.14 13.39
C ARG A 375 -7.28 32.22 12.33
N ILE A 376 -6.52 31.18 11.96
CA ILE A 376 -6.97 30.11 11.08
C ILE A 376 -7.72 29.06 11.90
N TYR A 377 -8.88 28.64 11.40
CA TYR A 377 -9.71 27.58 11.95
C TYR A 377 -9.75 26.39 11.02
N LEU A 378 -9.78 25.20 11.60
CA LEU A 378 -9.85 23.91 10.92
C LEU A 378 -11.19 23.26 11.21
N SER A 379 -11.65 22.38 10.32
CA SER A 379 -12.80 21.51 10.63
C SER A 379 -12.49 20.64 11.86
N MET A 380 -13.53 20.27 12.61
CA MET A 380 -13.35 19.44 13.81
C MET A 380 -12.74 18.09 13.46
N PHE A 381 -13.19 17.48 12.36
CA PHE A 381 -12.65 16.21 11.87
C PHE A 381 -11.16 16.30 11.59
N PHE A 382 -10.74 17.36 10.88
CA PHE A 382 -9.33 17.53 10.54
C PHE A 382 -8.48 17.76 11.79
N SER A 383 -8.95 18.60 12.72
CA SER A 383 -8.25 18.89 13.99
C SER A 383 -8.06 17.65 14.86
N VAL A 384 -9.12 16.87 15.07
CA VAL A 384 -9.09 15.65 15.90
C VAL A 384 -8.16 14.61 15.28
N SER A 385 -8.31 14.37 13.98
CA SER A 385 -7.48 13.39 13.26
C SER A 385 -6.00 13.74 13.34
N TYR A 386 -5.67 15.03 13.19
CA TYR A 386 -4.28 15.51 13.29
C TYR A 386 -3.73 15.38 14.72
N GLY A 387 -4.53 15.73 15.73
CA GLY A 387 -4.15 15.60 17.14
C GLY A 387 -3.87 14.16 17.54
N ILE A 388 -4.66 13.21 17.05
CA ILE A 388 -4.45 11.78 17.30
C ILE A 388 -3.24 11.25 16.55
N GLY A 389 -2.96 11.77 15.34
CA GLY A 389 -1.71 11.48 14.63
C GLY A 389 -0.48 11.78 15.49
N PHE A 390 -0.47 12.91 16.19
CA PHE A 390 0.61 13.22 17.16
C PHE A 390 0.58 12.29 18.37
N ALA A 391 -0.59 11.97 18.91
CA ALA A 391 -0.73 11.06 20.04
C ALA A 391 -0.23 9.64 19.72
N ALA A 392 -0.35 9.18 18.47
CA ALA A 392 0.10 7.87 18.03
C ALA A 392 1.62 7.67 18.22
N ILE A 393 2.42 8.72 18.00
CA ILE A 393 3.88 8.69 18.19
C ILE A 393 4.20 8.41 19.67
N ILE A 394 3.59 9.18 20.58
CA ILE A 394 3.78 9.01 22.03
C ILE A 394 3.21 7.67 22.51
N SER A 395 2.09 7.23 21.93
CA SER A 395 1.50 5.93 22.21
C SER A 395 2.45 4.78 21.87
N THR A 396 3.20 4.88 20.76
CA THR A 396 4.20 3.87 20.39
C THR A 396 5.34 3.82 21.39
N LEU A 397 5.89 4.98 21.79
CA LEU A 397 6.95 5.03 22.81
C LEU A 397 6.47 4.48 24.16
N THR A 398 5.25 4.85 24.56
CA THR A 398 4.62 4.38 25.81
C THR A 398 4.38 2.87 25.77
N HIS A 399 3.88 2.35 24.65
CA HIS A 399 3.68 0.92 24.46
C HIS A 399 4.99 0.15 24.60
N VAL A 400 6.06 0.61 23.94
CA VAL A 400 7.39 0.00 24.07
C VAL A 400 7.90 0.05 25.50
N ALA A 401 7.79 1.19 26.18
CA ALA A 401 8.23 1.34 27.57
C ALA A 401 7.47 0.42 28.54
N LEU A 402 6.16 0.27 28.38
CA LEU A 402 5.34 -0.58 29.25
C LEU A 402 5.51 -2.08 28.96
N PHE A 403 5.67 -2.44 27.69
CA PHE A 403 5.70 -3.83 27.25
C PHE A 403 7.11 -4.44 27.31
N ASN A 404 8.14 -3.66 26.99
CA ASN A 404 9.53 -4.10 26.93
C ASN A 404 10.41 -3.50 28.04
N GLY A 405 9.92 -2.53 28.81
CA GLY A 405 10.67 -1.92 29.93
C GLY A 405 10.60 -2.70 31.23
N ARG A 406 10.33 -4.01 31.16
CA ARG A 406 10.38 -4.94 32.30
C ARG A 406 11.60 -5.83 32.22
#